data_AF-A0A6I4HTX8-F1
#
_entry.id   AF-A0A6I4HTX8-F1
#
_cell.length_a   1.000
_cell.length_b   1.000
_cell.length_c   1.000
_cell.angle_alpha   90.00
_cell.angle_beta   90.00
_cell.angle_gamma   90.00
#
_symmetry.space_group_name_H-M   'P 1'
#
loop_
_entity.id
_entity.type
_entity.pdbx_description
1 polymer ?
#
loop_
_entity_poly.entity_id
_entity_poly.type
_entity_poly.pdbx_seq_one_letter_code
_entity_poly.pdbx_strand_id
1 'polypeptide(L)' 'MPWYNGTYPPSYKNQPKKIRDKAVEIANEVLKTTGNEGEAIATGLKQARLHFKKHSEEK' A
#
# COMPACT_ATOMS: atom_id res chain seq x y z
N MET A 1 -10.78 7.89 -0.79
CA MET A 1 -11.77 7.02 -0.10
C MET A 1 -11.00 5.91 0.62
N PRO A 2 -11.26 5.58 1.90
CA PRO A 2 -10.50 4.53 2.57
C PRO A 2 -10.81 3.19 1.89
N TRP A 3 -9.81 2.60 1.24
CA TRP A 3 -9.96 1.32 0.56
C TRP A 3 -10.19 0.25 1.62
N TYR A 4 -11.38 -0.34 1.63
CA TYR A 4 -11.78 -1.36 2.58
C TYR A 4 -11.78 -2.73 1.93
N ASN A 5 -11.28 -3.71 2.70
CA ASN A 5 -11.49 -5.16 2.57
C ASN A 5 -11.67 -5.68 1.13
N GLY A 6 -10.65 -5.49 0.29
CA GLY A 6 -10.59 -6.07 -1.06
C GLY A 6 -10.74 -5.07 -2.21
N THR A 7 -11.07 -3.81 -1.92
CA THR A 7 -10.92 -2.72 -2.89
C THR A 7 -9.50 -2.13 -2.80
N TYR A 8 -8.95 -1.68 -3.93
CA TYR A 8 -7.60 -1.13 -4.01
C TYR A 8 -7.49 -0.18 -5.21
N PRO A 9 -6.56 0.78 -5.18
CA PRO A 9 -6.26 1.62 -6.33
C PRO A 9 -5.93 0.80 -7.58
N PRO A 10 -6.27 1.28 -8.79
CA PRO A 10 -5.90 0.62 -10.04
C PRO A 10 -4.40 0.33 -10.13
N SER A 11 -3.57 1.25 -9.59
CA SER A 11 -2.10 1.12 -9.51
C SER A 11 -1.63 -0.13 -8.78
N TYR A 12 -2.45 -0.72 -7.92
CA TYR A 12 -2.10 -1.91 -7.15
C TYR A 12 -2.52 -3.22 -7.82
N LYS A 13 -3.25 -3.16 -8.94
CA LYS A 13 -3.80 -4.35 -9.63
C LYS A 13 -2.73 -5.37 -10.03
N ASN A 14 -1.54 -4.92 -10.40
CA ASN A 14 -0.44 -5.78 -10.83
C ASN A 14 0.47 -6.23 -9.67
N GLN A 15 0.11 -5.96 -8.41
CA GLN A 15 0.91 -6.32 -7.25
C GLN A 15 0.41 -7.62 -6.60
N PRO A 16 1.31 -8.40 -5.98
CA PRO A 16 0.92 -9.57 -5.18
C PRO A 16 -0.07 -9.18 -4.09
N LYS A 17 -1.03 -10.07 -3.80
CA LYS A 17 -2.09 -9.84 -2.80
C LYS A 17 -1.53 -9.35 -1.45
N LYS A 18 -0.44 -9.96 -0.97
CA LYS A 18 0.26 -9.57 0.28
C LYS A 18 0.71 -8.11 0.28
N ILE A 19 1.31 -7.65 -0.82
CA ILE A 19 1.77 -6.26 -0.97
C ILE A 19 0.58 -5.32 -1.05
N ARG A 20 -0.47 -5.74 -1.77
CA ARG A 20 -1.71 -4.97 -1.95
C ARG A 20 -2.42 -4.67 -0.63
N ASP A 21 -2.61 -5.69 0.19
CA ASP A 21 -3.33 -5.57 1.46
C ASP A 21 -2.55 -4.63 2.41
N LYS A 22 -1.22 -4.78 2.48
CA LYS A 22 -0.37 -3.89 3.28
C LYS A 22 -0.30 -2.46 2.71
N ALA A 23 -0.27 -2.31 1.39
CA ALA A 23 -0.23 -1.00 0.75
C ALA A 23 -1.52 -0.20 0.98
N VAL A 24 -2.67 -0.89 1.03
CA VAL A 24 -3.96 -0.28 1.36
C VAL A 24 -4.00 0.19 2.81
N GLU A 25 -3.53 -0.63 3.74
CA GLU A 25 -3.42 -0.27 5.17
C GLU A 25 -2.61 1.03 5.36
N ILE A 26 -1.41 1.08 4.78
CA ILE A 26 -0.52 2.25 4.89
C ILE A 26 -1.10 3.46 4.15
N ALA A 27 -1.65 3.26 2.95
CA ALA A 27 -2.25 4.36 2.19
C ALA A 27 -3.45 4.96 2.93
N ASN A 28 -4.26 4.15 3.62
CA ASN A 28 -5.37 4.66 4.43
C ASN A 28 -4.88 5.53 5.59
N GLU A 29 -3.75 5.19 6.22
CA GLU A 29 -3.15 6.04 7.27
C GLU A 29 -2.56 7.33 6.70
N VAL A 30 -1.81 7.25 5.61
CA VAL A 30 -1.22 8.43 4.96
C VAL A 30 -2.31 9.36 4.46
N LEU A 31 -3.40 8.83 3.90
CA LEU A 31 -4.54 9.61 3.42
C LEU A 31 -5.22 10.40 4.54
N LYS A 32 -5.31 9.84 5.76
CA LYS A 32 -5.86 10.56 6.91
C LYS A 32 -4.99 11.75 7.32
N THR A 33 -3.68 11.65 7.12
CA THR A 33 -2.71 12.66 7.53
C THR A 33 -2.50 13.75 6.47
N THR A 34 -2.29 13.35 5.22
CA THR A 34 -1.95 14.30 4.14
C THR A 34 -3.18 14.79 3.37
N GLY A 35 -4.27 14.01 3.38
CA GLY A 35 -5.44 14.26 2.52
C GLY A 35 -5.17 14.09 1.03
N ASN A 36 -3.95 13.73 0.63
CA ASN A 36 -3.55 13.60 -0.77
C ASN A 36 -3.61 12.14 -1.21
N GLU A 37 -4.56 11.83 -2.09
CA GLU A 37 -4.79 10.48 -2.57
C GLU A 37 -3.63 9.94 -3.40
N GLY A 38 -3.08 10.73 -4.32
CA GLY A 38 -1.96 10.29 -5.16
C GLY A 38 -0.71 9.97 -4.33
N GLU A 39 -0.44 10.81 -3.34
CA GLU A 39 0.68 10.63 -2.42
C GLU A 39 0.48 9.43 -1.49
N ALA A 40 -0.74 9.23 -0.98
CA ALA A 40 -1.09 8.08 -0.17
C ALA A 40 -0.92 6.76 -0.93
N ILE A 41 -1.34 6.69 -2.20
CA ILE A 41 -1.19 5.51 -3.06
C ILE A 41 0.28 5.21 -3.34
N ALA A 42 1.06 6.23 -3.73
CA ALA A 42 2.47 6.04 -4.03
C ALA A 42 3.26 5.61 -2.78
N THR A 43 2.98 6.24 -1.64
CA THR A 43 3.65 5.97 -0.36
C THR A 43 3.27 4.60 0.18
N GLY A 44 1.98 4.25 0.17
CA GLY A 44 1.50 2.95 0.63
C GLY A 44 2.15 1.80 -0.14
N LEU A 45 2.22 1.89 -1.47
CA LEU A 45 2.87 0.88 -2.29
C LEU A 45 4.38 0.78 -2.05
N LYS A 46 5.07 1.92 -1.95
CA LYS A 46 6.52 1.96 -1.69
C LYS A 46 6.85 1.31 -0.35
N GLN A 47 6.13 1.67 0.71
CA GLN A 47 6.36 1.13 2.05
C GLN A 47 6.01 -0.36 2.15
N ALA A 48 4.89 -0.78 1.54
CA ALA A 48 4.54 -2.19 1.48
C ALA A 48 5.62 -3.03 0.78
N ARG A 49 6.13 -2.55 -0.36
CA ARG A 49 7.24 -3.23 -1.07
C ARG A 49 8.50 -3.32 -0.20
N LEU A 50 8.87 -2.25 0.49
CA LEU A 50 10.04 -2.25 1.38
C LEU A 50 9.89 -3.24 2.54
N HIS A 51 8.71 -3.31 3.14
CA HIS A 51 8.41 -4.23 4.23
C HIS A 51 8.64 -5.69 3.83
N PHE A 52 8.11 -6.10 2.66
CA PHE A 52 8.29 -7.46 2.14
C PHE A 52 9.67 -7.71 1.52
N LYS A 53 10.30 -6.69 0.90
CA LYS A 53 11.66 -6.81 0.38
C LYS A 53 12.66 -7.11 1.50
N LYS A 54 12.55 -6.39 2.61
CA LYS A 54 13.40 -6.59 3.79
C LYS A 54 13.22 -7.98 4.42
N HIS A 55 12.01 -8.53 4.36
CA HIS A 55 11.72 -9.90 4.81
C HIS A 55 12.16 -11.00 3.82
N SER A 56 12.48 -10.66 2.57
CA SER A 56 12.94 -11.64 1.56
C SER A 56 14.45 -11.86 1.58
N GLU A 57 15.22 -10.96 2.20
CA GLU A 57 16.69 -11.05 2.27
C GLU A 57 17.19 -11.79 3.53
N GLU A 58 16.28 -12.28 4.38
CA GLU A 58 16.59 -13.01 5.60
C GLU A 58 16.27 -14.50 5.47
N LYS A 59 16.61 -15.11 4.33
CA LYS A 59 16.48 -16.55 4.12
C LYS A 59 17.71 -17.15 3.44
#